data_AF-A0A2V9KV02-F1
#
_entry.id   AF-A0A2V9KV02-F1
#
_cell.length_a   1.000
_cell.length_b   1.000
_cell.length_c   1.000
_cell.angle_alpha   90.00
_cell.angle_beta   90.00
_cell.angle_gamma   90.00
#
_symmetry.space_group_name_H-M   'P 1'
#
loop_
_entity.id
_entity.type
_entity.pdbx_description
1 polymer ?
#
loop_
_entity_poly.entity_id
_entity_poly.type
_entity_poly.pdbx_seq_one_letter_code
_entity_poly.pdbx_strand_id
1 'polypeptide(L)'
;NLSNFTQFQTDLGNHALPNFSWITPNGCDDAHDCGLSTADSWLKTNIDPLVQSTYFQPGGDGLLIISFDEDSSGGSCGLITGTGCGGHVATVIISPNIVSAGFQSKSSYEHENVLRLMAQGLGLTTFPGAAANAANMSEFFGASASAPPVSLSPASLSFGNQTVGTTSAARFSTLTNTGNAALTINTLQISGDFAFAGTGNCSGSVAAGASCSISVNFTPTTTGTRTGTVTITDNASNSPQTIPLTGSGVSSSGSTTLSVSPASLSFGRVKVGHVSASKTVTVTNTGSAIVSIGGVATSGQFAETNNCGSSLAVGAGCAINVTFHPTSSGTQTGTLTISDNASGSPQTVSLTGRGH
;
A
#
# COMPACT_ATOMS: atom_id res chain seq x y z
N ASN A 1 -7.29 38.63 -29.51
CA ASN A 1 -8.27 38.67 -30.62
C ASN A 1 -9.48 39.46 -30.14
N LEU A 2 -9.82 40.55 -30.81
CA LEU A 2 -11.04 41.32 -30.59
C LEU A 2 -11.96 41.04 -31.78
N SER A 3 -13.20 40.64 -31.51
CA SER A 3 -14.17 40.26 -32.55
C SER A 3 -15.50 40.97 -32.29
N ASN A 4 -16.29 41.21 -33.34
CA ASN A 4 -17.66 41.66 -33.18
C ASN A 4 -18.48 40.57 -32.48
N PHE A 5 -19.35 40.96 -31.55
CA PHE A 5 -20.17 40.03 -30.78
C PHE A 5 -21.06 39.12 -31.64
N THR A 6 -21.43 39.53 -32.85
CA THR A 6 -22.15 38.66 -33.83
C THR A 6 -21.42 37.35 -34.15
N GLN A 7 -20.10 37.31 -34.02
CA GLN A 7 -19.32 36.08 -34.19
C GLN A 7 -19.61 35.05 -33.09
N PHE A 8 -19.92 35.50 -31.87
CA PHE A 8 -20.18 34.62 -30.73
C PHE A 8 -21.35 33.67 -30.99
N GLN A 9 -22.46 34.18 -31.54
CA GLN A 9 -23.62 33.35 -31.89
C GLN A 9 -23.30 32.34 -33.00
N THR A 10 -22.46 32.73 -33.96
CA THR A 10 -21.99 31.84 -35.03
C THR A 10 -21.13 30.71 -34.46
N ASP A 11 -20.19 31.03 -33.58
CA ASP A 11 -19.29 30.05 -32.95
C ASP A 11 -20.05 29.11 -32.01
N LEU A 12 -21.02 29.63 -31.26
CA LEU A 12 -21.91 28.83 -30.41
C LEU A 12 -22.70 27.80 -31.23
N GLY A 13 -23.34 28.24 -32.33
CA GLY A 13 -24.10 27.33 -33.20
C GLY A 13 -23.24 26.25 -33.87
N ASN A 14 -21.98 26.57 -34.15
CA ASN A 14 -21.02 25.66 -34.78
C ASN A 14 -20.20 24.82 -33.80
N HIS A 15 -20.47 24.90 -32.49
CA HIS A 15 -19.67 24.23 -31.44
C HIS A 15 -18.17 24.59 -31.51
N ALA A 16 -17.88 25.84 -31.88
CA ALA A 16 -16.54 26.34 -32.17
C ALA A 16 -16.10 27.48 -31.21
N LEU A 17 -16.75 27.59 -30.05
CA LEU A 17 -16.36 28.59 -29.05
C LEU A 17 -14.91 28.38 -28.59
N PRO A 18 -14.15 29.46 -28.37
CA PRO A 18 -12.81 29.35 -27.79
C PRO A 18 -12.89 28.94 -26.32
N ASN A 19 -11.81 28.36 -25.79
CA ASN A 19 -11.70 27.98 -24.38
C ASN A 19 -11.85 29.16 -23.40
N PHE A 20 -11.63 30.39 -23.87
CA PHE A 20 -11.85 31.62 -23.11
C PHE A 20 -12.48 32.69 -24.00
N SER A 21 -13.56 33.30 -23.51
CA SER A 21 -14.21 34.47 -24.11
C SER A 21 -14.39 35.54 -23.06
N TRP A 22 -14.15 36.80 -23.43
CA TRP A 22 -14.47 37.97 -22.63
C TRP A 22 -15.50 38.80 -23.38
N ILE A 23 -16.65 39.04 -22.75
CA ILE A 23 -17.77 39.76 -23.36
C ILE A 23 -18.01 41.03 -22.55
N THR A 24 -17.96 42.18 -23.23
CA THR A 24 -18.33 43.47 -22.67
C THR A 24 -19.45 44.03 -23.53
N PRO A 25 -20.69 44.15 -23.00
CA PRO A 25 -21.77 44.82 -23.72
C PRO A 25 -21.44 46.29 -23.99
N ASN A 26 -22.25 46.97 -24.80
CA ASN A 26 -22.12 48.42 -24.95
C ASN A 26 -22.67 49.15 -23.70
N GLY A 27 -22.43 50.46 -23.60
CA GLY A 27 -22.82 51.28 -22.45
C GLY A 27 -24.31 51.31 -22.08
N CYS A 28 -25.21 50.80 -22.94
CA CYS A 28 -26.61 50.61 -22.57
C CYS A 28 -26.93 49.17 -22.15
N ASP A 29 -26.33 48.19 -22.81
CA ASP A 29 -26.57 46.77 -22.55
C ASP A 29 -25.83 46.25 -21.30
N ASP A 30 -24.86 47.00 -20.78
CA ASP A 30 -24.10 46.71 -19.54
C ASP A 30 -24.74 47.31 -18.27
N ALA A 31 -25.88 48.01 -18.43
CA ALA A 31 -26.60 48.73 -17.39
C ALA A 31 -25.91 49.99 -16.82
N HIS A 32 -24.93 50.56 -17.54
CA HIS A 32 -24.28 51.81 -17.13
C HIS A 32 -25.14 53.04 -17.48
N ASP A 33 -25.47 53.23 -18.77
CA ASP A 33 -26.20 54.39 -19.29
C ASP A 33 -27.72 54.14 -19.42
N CYS A 34 -28.10 52.87 -19.50
CA CYS A 34 -29.49 52.43 -19.61
C CYS A 34 -29.90 51.61 -18.37
N GLY A 35 -31.21 51.46 -18.14
CA GLY A 35 -31.72 50.72 -16.98
C GLY A 35 -31.54 49.20 -17.05
N LEU A 36 -31.58 48.55 -15.88
CA LEU A 36 -31.42 47.08 -15.72
C LEU A 36 -32.33 46.24 -16.62
N SER A 37 -33.52 46.72 -16.99
CA SER A 37 -34.41 46.01 -17.91
C SER A 37 -33.83 45.85 -19.32
N THR A 38 -33.00 46.79 -19.75
CA THR A 38 -32.30 46.74 -21.05
C THR A 38 -31.23 45.67 -21.01
N ALA A 39 -30.37 45.69 -19.98
CA ALA A 39 -29.35 44.67 -19.77
C ALA A 39 -29.95 43.26 -19.61
N ASP A 40 -31.04 43.12 -18.85
CA ASP A 40 -31.77 41.84 -18.70
C ASP A 40 -32.35 41.34 -20.03
N SER A 41 -32.91 42.23 -20.86
CA SER A 41 -33.36 41.88 -22.22
C SER A 41 -32.20 41.45 -23.12
N TRP A 42 -31.05 42.10 -22.98
CA TRP A 42 -29.84 41.75 -23.72
C TRP A 42 -29.30 40.37 -23.29
N LEU A 43 -29.21 40.09 -21.98
CA LEU A 43 -28.78 38.81 -21.43
C LEU A 43 -29.69 37.67 -21.91
N LYS A 44 -31.02 37.86 -21.86
CA LYS A 44 -32.00 36.88 -22.39
C LYS A 44 -31.80 36.60 -23.87
N THR A 45 -31.49 37.62 -24.66
CA THR A 45 -31.33 37.46 -26.11
C THR A 45 -30.01 36.77 -26.45
N ASN A 46 -28.93 37.11 -25.74
CA ASN A 46 -27.57 36.82 -26.19
C ASN A 46 -26.84 35.76 -25.36
N ILE A 47 -27.20 35.58 -24.09
CA ILE A 47 -26.52 34.68 -23.16
C ILE A 47 -27.37 33.46 -22.82
N ASP A 48 -28.70 33.58 -22.77
CA ASP A 48 -29.60 32.44 -22.53
C ASP A 48 -29.35 31.26 -23.51
N PRO A 49 -29.12 31.46 -24.83
CA PRO A 49 -28.75 30.37 -25.72
C PRO A 49 -27.46 29.63 -25.31
N LEU A 50 -26.48 30.33 -24.71
CA LEU A 50 -25.26 29.71 -24.19
C LEU A 50 -25.59 28.83 -22.99
N VAL A 51 -26.38 29.32 -22.04
CA VAL A 51 -26.76 28.57 -20.83
C VAL A 51 -27.58 27.32 -21.17
N GLN A 52 -28.37 27.36 -22.25
CA GLN A 52 -29.12 26.21 -22.75
C GLN A 52 -28.29 25.23 -23.59
N SER A 53 -27.07 25.61 -24.00
CA SER A 53 -26.20 24.77 -24.81
C SER A 53 -25.60 23.61 -24.01
N THR A 54 -25.08 22.60 -24.70
CA THR A 54 -24.47 21.40 -24.09
C THR A 54 -23.31 21.71 -23.16
N TYR A 55 -22.63 22.86 -23.32
CA TYR A 55 -21.56 23.30 -22.41
C TYR A 55 -22.07 23.50 -20.97
N PHE A 56 -23.34 23.89 -20.80
CA PHE A 56 -23.92 24.24 -19.50
C PHE A 56 -25.00 23.26 -19.01
N GLN A 57 -25.21 22.16 -19.73
CA GLN A 57 -26.09 21.06 -19.33
C GLN A 57 -25.30 19.93 -18.64
N PRO A 58 -25.96 18.94 -17.99
CA PRO A 58 -25.25 17.83 -17.34
C PRO A 58 -24.29 17.11 -18.29
N GLY A 59 -23.02 16.99 -17.87
CA GLY A 59 -21.94 16.44 -18.69
C GLY A 59 -21.12 17.48 -19.46
N GLY A 60 -21.54 18.74 -19.47
CA GLY A 60 -20.73 19.87 -19.94
C GLY A 60 -19.73 20.35 -18.88
N ASP A 61 -18.81 21.22 -19.32
CA ASP A 61 -17.70 21.77 -18.54
C ASP A 61 -17.70 23.32 -18.50
N GLY A 62 -18.78 23.96 -18.96
CA GLY A 62 -18.89 25.41 -19.09
C GLY A 62 -18.76 26.15 -17.76
N LEU A 63 -18.08 27.30 -17.81
CA LEU A 63 -18.01 28.28 -16.73
C LEU A 63 -18.37 29.65 -17.30
N LEU A 64 -19.48 30.22 -16.85
CA LEU A 64 -19.92 31.57 -17.17
C LEU A 64 -19.91 32.38 -15.88
N ILE A 65 -19.24 33.52 -15.92
CA ILE A 65 -19.19 34.48 -14.83
C ILE A 65 -19.74 35.79 -15.36
N ILE A 66 -20.80 36.29 -14.71
CA ILE A 66 -21.36 37.62 -14.97
C ILE A 66 -21.01 38.47 -13.77
N SER A 67 -20.27 39.56 -13.97
CA SER A 67 -19.80 40.44 -12.90
C SER A 67 -19.88 41.89 -13.39
N PHE A 68 -20.03 42.82 -12.45
CA PHE A 68 -19.98 44.26 -12.68
C PHE A 68 -18.65 44.79 -12.19
N ASP A 69 -18.12 45.83 -12.82
CA ASP A 69 -16.82 46.43 -12.48
C ASP A 69 -16.90 47.39 -11.28
N GLU A 70 -18.05 48.02 -11.07
CA GLU A 70 -18.27 48.90 -9.93
C GLU A 70 -19.74 48.92 -9.46
N ASP A 71 -19.95 49.43 -8.25
CA ASP A 71 -21.28 49.79 -7.75
C ASP A 71 -21.37 51.30 -7.56
N SER A 72 -22.60 51.81 -7.43
CA SER A 72 -22.85 53.22 -7.14
C SER A 72 -23.12 53.49 -5.65
N SER A 73 -22.84 52.53 -4.75
CA SER A 73 -23.22 52.63 -3.35
C SER A 73 -22.07 53.23 -2.53
N GLY A 74 -22.28 54.44 -2.02
CA GLY A 74 -21.31 55.24 -1.27
C GLY A 74 -20.96 54.66 0.11
N GLY A 75 -20.35 53.49 0.16
CA GLY A 75 -19.62 53.00 1.33
C GLY A 75 -18.45 53.96 1.64
N SER A 76 -18.22 54.23 2.92
CA SER A 76 -17.38 55.33 3.44
C SER A 76 -15.86 55.22 3.21
N CYS A 77 -15.39 54.52 2.18
CA CYS A 77 -13.99 54.57 1.77
C CYS A 77 -13.91 55.20 0.38
N GLY A 78 -13.32 56.40 0.33
CA GLY A 78 -13.08 57.10 -0.92
C GLY A 78 -12.23 56.26 -1.89
N LEU A 79 -12.35 56.59 -3.19
CA LEU A 79 -11.57 56.08 -4.31
C LEU A 79 -10.05 56.34 -4.14
N ILE A 80 -9.44 55.76 -3.11
CA ILE A 80 -8.01 55.67 -2.97
C ILE A 80 -7.65 54.33 -3.61
N THR A 81 -6.97 54.41 -4.74
CA THR A 81 -6.40 53.25 -5.45
C THR A 81 -5.60 52.39 -4.48
N GLY A 82 -5.96 51.11 -4.33
CA GLY A 82 -5.18 50.13 -3.57
C GLY A 82 -5.66 49.78 -2.16
N THR A 83 -6.84 50.23 -1.73
CA THR A 83 -7.39 49.91 -0.39
C THR A 83 -8.64 49.01 -0.36
N GLY A 84 -9.00 48.36 -1.48
CA GLY A 84 -9.95 47.22 -1.46
C GLY A 84 -11.38 47.56 -1.04
N CYS A 85 -11.85 48.78 -1.27
CA CYS A 85 -13.23 49.21 -0.92
C CYS A 85 -14.05 49.61 -2.15
N GLY A 86 -13.66 49.18 -3.35
CA GLY A 86 -14.55 49.23 -4.52
C GLY A 86 -15.82 48.49 -4.13
N GLY A 87 -16.98 49.12 -4.31
CA GLY A 87 -18.22 48.70 -3.65
C GLY A 87 -18.68 47.29 -4.00
N HIS A 88 -19.84 46.90 -3.47
CA HIS A 88 -20.28 45.51 -3.49
C HIS A 88 -21.03 45.19 -4.79
N VAL A 89 -20.28 44.71 -5.79
CA VAL A 89 -20.81 44.35 -7.11
C VAL A 89 -21.52 43.00 -7.12
N ALA A 90 -22.56 42.88 -7.95
CA ALA A 90 -23.18 41.58 -8.21
C ALA A 90 -22.22 40.69 -9.01
N THR A 91 -22.03 39.45 -8.58
CA THR A 91 -21.29 38.44 -9.34
C THR A 91 -22.07 37.13 -9.32
N VAL A 92 -22.36 36.59 -10.51
CA VAL A 92 -23.13 35.36 -10.71
C VAL A 92 -22.24 34.36 -11.43
N ILE A 93 -22.15 33.15 -10.87
CA ILE A 93 -21.43 32.02 -11.46
C ILE A 93 -22.45 31.00 -11.94
N ILE A 94 -22.33 30.60 -13.20
CA ILE A 94 -23.19 29.60 -13.84
C ILE A 94 -22.26 28.49 -14.36
N SER A 95 -22.56 27.25 -13.98
CA SER A 95 -21.82 26.07 -14.40
C SER A 95 -22.67 24.82 -14.14
N PRO A 96 -22.56 23.76 -14.96
CA PRO A 96 -23.16 22.46 -14.63
C PRO A 96 -22.53 21.80 -13.40
N ASN A 97 -21.37 22.32 -12.94
CA ASN A 97 -20.64 21.82 -11.78
C ASN A 97 -20.89 22.64 -10.50
N ILE A 98 -21.85 23.57 -10.52
CA ILE A 98 -22.20 24.39 -9.34
C ILE A 98 -22.77 23.50 -8.21
N VAL A 99 -22.54 23.85 -6.94
CA VAL A 99 -23.00 23.06 -5.78
C VAL A 99 -24.52 22.91 -5.74
N SER A 100 -25.24 23.98 -6.05
CA SER A 100 -26.68 24.00 -6.22
C SER A 100 -27.08 25.31 -6.88
N ALA A 101 -28.18 25.29 -7.65
CA ALA A 101 -28.79 26.52 -8.14
C ALA A 101 -29.24 27.39 -6.96
N GLY A 102 -28.93 28.68 -7.01
CA GLY A 102 -29.26 29.63 -5.94
C GLY A 102 -28.31 29.60 -4.74
N PHE A 103 -27.19 28.86 -4.81
CA PHE A 103 -26.14 28.96 -3.80
C PHE A 103 -25.60 30.39 -3.70
N GLN A 104 -25.50 30.90 -2.47
CA GLN A 104 -24.93 32.19 -2.16
C GLN A 104 -23.80 31.99 -1.16
N SER A 105 -22.59 32.38 -1.54
CA SER A 105 -21.44 32.36 -0.64
C SER A 105 -21.64 33.35 0.51
N LYS A 106 -21.11 32.99 1.69
CA LYS A 106 -20.99 33.89 2.85
C LYS A 106 -19.61 34.56 2.95
N SER A 107 -18.69 34.16 2.08
CA SER A 107 -17.34 34.72 1.98
C SER A 107 -17.37 36.03 1.21
N SER A 108 -16.40 36.90 1.48
CA SER A 108 -16.14 38.09 0.65
C SER A 108 -15.11 37.75 -0.41
N TYR A 109 -15.36 38.22 -1.64
CA TYR A 109 -14.50 38.02 -2.79
C TYR A 109 -14.27 39.34 -3.52
N GLU A 110 -13.07 39.52 -4.04
CA GLU A 110 -12.61 40.64 -4.85
C GLU A 110 -12.39 40.18 -6.31
N HIS A 111 -12.12 41.11 -7.23
CA HIS A 111 -11.93 40.78 -8.66
C HIS A 111 -10.75 39.83 -8.90
N GLU A 112 -9.71 39.86 -8.08
CA GLU A 112 -8.60 38.90 -8.12
C GLU A 112 -9.04 37.46 -7.81
N ASN A 113 -10.08 37.26 -6.99
CA ASN A 113 -10.64 35.94 -6.73
C ASN A 113 -11.33 35.41 -7.98
N VAL A 114 -12.06 36.29 -8.70
CA VAL A 114 -12.68 35.96 -9.98
C VAL A 114 -11.62 35.64 -11.04
N LEU A 115 -10.55 36.44 -11.11
CA LEU A 115 -9.40 36.16 -11.99
C LEU A 115 -8.75 34.81 -11.68
N ARG A 116 -8.56 34.51 -10.40
CA ARG A 116 -8.06 33.20 -9.96
C ARG A 116 -8.99 32.08 -10.42
N LEU A 117 -10.31 32.21 -10.21
CA LEU A 117 -11.30 31.23 -10.62
C LEU A 117 -11.24 30.96 -12.14
N MET A 118 -11.21 32.02 -12.96
CA MET A 118 -11.07 31.88 -14.42
C MET A 118 -9.78 31.16 -14.81
N ALA A 119 -8.65 31.54 -14.22
CA ALA A 119 -7.36 30.90 -14.48
C ALA A 119 -7.35 29.42 -14.11
N GLN A 120 -8.00 29.04 -13.01
CA GLN A 120 -8.17 27.64 -12.61
C GLN A 120 -9.07 26.86 -13.56
N GLY A 121 -10.18 27.46 -14.02
CA GLY A 121 -11.04 26.87 -15.05
C GLY A 121 -10.29 26.57 -16.35
N LEU A 122 -9.29 27.39 -16.69
CA LEU A 122 -8.40 27.19 -17.84
C LEU A 122 -7.23 26.21 -17.57
N GLY A 123 -7.15 25.63 -16.36
CA GLY A 123 -6.11 24.67 -15.99
C GLY A 123 -4.76 25.29 -15.61
N LEU A 124 -4.70 26.61 -15.36
CA LEU A 124 -3.46 27.25 -14.90
C LEU A 124 -3.16 26.89 -13.44
N THR A 125 -1.89 26.64 -13.15
CA THR A 125 -1.39 26.34 -11.80
C THR A 125 -0.57 27.49 -11.19
N THR A 126 -0.26 28.50 -12.00
CA THR A 126 0.40 29.75 -11.58
C THR A 126 -0.50 30.92 -11.96
N PHE A 127 -0.82 31.77 -10.99
CA PHE A 127 -1.80 32.85 -11.18
C PHE A 127 -1.10 34.22 -11.23
N PRO A 128 -1.57 35.14 -12.09
CA PRO A 128 -0.96 36.46 -12.22
C PRO A 128 -1.33 37.40 -11.07
N GLY A 129 -0.41 38.29 -10.69
CA GLY A 129 -0.68 39.41 -9.80
C GLY A 129 -1.32 39.02 -8.45
N ALA A 130 -2.33 39.78 -8.02
CA ALA A 130 -3.04 39.56 -6.76
C ALA A 130 -3.79 38.20 -6.72
N ALA A 131 -4.17 37.65 -7.88
CA ALA A 131 -4.86 36.34 -7.96
C ALA A 131 -4.01 35.17 -7.42
N ALA A 132 -2.68 35.32 -7.39
CA ALA A 132 -1.78 34.34 -6.77
C ALA A 132 -2.07 34.11 -5.29
N ASN A 133 -2.46 35.17 -4.57
CA ASN A 133 -2.70 35.15 -3.12
C ASN A 133 -4.19 35.22 -2.77
N ALA A 134 -5.06 35.46 -3.76
CA ALA A 134 -6.51 35.49 -3.57
C ALA A 134 -7.06 34.14 -3.10
N ALA A 135 -8.05 34.18 -2.19
CA ALA A 135 -8.80 33.00 -1.78
C ALA A 135 -9.49 32.31 -2.98
N ASN A 136 -9.61 30.99 -2.92
CA ASN A 136 -10.23 30.21 -3.98
C ASN A 136 -11.76 30.22 -3.84
N MET A 137 -12.48 30.38 -4.96
CA MET A 137 -13.95 30.37 -5.03
C MET A 137 -14.55 28.96 -5.22
N SER A 138 -13.91 27.91 -4.70
CA SER A 138 -14.30 26.51 -4.93
C SER A 138 -15.60 26.15 -4.26
N GLU A 139 -16.06 26.91 -3.26
CA GLU A 139 -17.33 26.66 -2.58
C GLU A 139 -18.54 26.75 -3.52
N PHE A 140 -18.43 27.51 -4.61
CA PHE A 140 -19.48 27.61 -5.62
C PHE A 140 -19.65 26.30 -6.40
N PHE A 141 -18.61 25.49 -6.46
CA PHE A 141 -18.62 24.21 -7.14
C PHE A 141 -18.78 23.14 -6.07
N GLY A 142 -19.84 22.34 -6.16
CA GLY A 142 -20.10 21.32 -5.14
C GLY A 142 -18.88 20.45 -5.06
N ALA A 143 -18.13 20.54 -3.95
CA ALA A 143 -16.73 20.14 -3.82
C ALA A 143 -16.32 19.24 -4.99
N SER A 144 -15.80 19.80 -6.09
CA SER A 144 -15.38 19.00 -7.26
C SER A 144 -14.66 17.82 -6.70
N ALA A 145 -15.27 16.62 -6.75
CA ALA A 145 -14.97 15.52 -5.82
C ALA A 145 -13.48 15.53 -5.54
N SER A 146 -13.09 16.17 -4.42
CA SER A 146 -11.68 16.36 -4.11
C SER A 146 -11.25 14.95 -3.87
N ALA A 147 -10.51 14.42 -4.85
CA ALA A 147 -10.38 12.99 -5.00
C ALA A 147 -9.92 12.45 -3.64
N PRO A 148 -10.68 11.48 -3.09
CA PRO A 148 -10.80 11.28 -1.66
C PRO A 148 -9.42 11.17 -1.03
N PRO A 149 -9.04 12.01 -0.03
CA PRO A 149 -7.78 11.80 0.66
C PRO A 149 -7.80 10.38 1.24
N VAL A 150 -6.87 9.55 0.78
CA VAL A 150 -6.68 8.20 1.29
C VAL A 150 -5.65 8.26 2.39
N SER A 151 -5.99 7.76 3.57
CA SER A 151 -5.01 7.58 4.66
C SER A 151 -4.72 6.10 4.87
N LEU A 152 -3.46 5.79 5.15
CA LEU A 152 -2.96 4.45 5.45
C LEU A 152 -2.44 4.44 6.88
N SER A 153 -2.95 3.53 7.70
CA SER A 153 -2.52 3.42 9.11
C SER A 153 -2.35 1.96 9.53
N PRO A 154 -1.12 1.53 9.90
CA PRO A 154 0.14 2.27 9.76
C PRO A 154 0.54 2.51 8.30
N ALA A 155 1.31 3.58 8.04
CA ALA A 155 1.78 3.94 6.69
C ALA A 155 2.86 2.99 6.12
N SER A 156 3.43 2.12 6.96
CA SER A 156 4.43 1.10 6.56
C SER A 156 4.28 -0.15 7.43
N LEU A 157 4.69 -1.31 6.92
CA LEU A 157 4.71 -2.56 7.68
C LEU A 157 6.14 -3.08 7.80
N SER A 158 6.59 -3.30 9.03
CA SER A 158 7.85 -4.00 9.33
C SER A 158 7.54 -5.35 9.96
N PHE A 159 8.24 -6.41 9.57
CA PHE A 159 8.01 -7.78 10.03
C PHE A 159 9.09 -8.29 11.00
N GLY A 160 10.17 -7.53 11.20
CA GLY A 160 11.29 -7.95 12.03
C GLY A 160 12.05 -9.15 11.43
N ASN A 161 12.65 -9.96 12.28
CA ASN A 161 13.39 -11.15 11.88
C ASN A 161 12.43 -12.32 11.63
N GLN A 162 12.56 -12.97 10.47
CA GLN A 162 11.84 -14.17 10.11
C GLN A 162 12.82 -15.21 9.55
N THR A 163 12.69 -16.47 9.95
CA THR A 163 13.57 -17.52 9.46
C THR A 163 13.37 -17.74 7.97
N VAL A 164 14.46 -17.87 7.21
CA VAL A 164 14.39 -18.11 5.75
C VAL A 164 13.52 -19.33 5.44
N GLY A 165 12.62 -19.19 4.46
CA GLY A 165 11.68 -20.22 4.04
C GLY A 165 10.44 -20.40 4.93
N THR A 166 10.26 -19.56 5.96
CA THR A 166 9.08 -19.62 6.85
C THR A 166 8.26 -18.35 6.77
N THR A 167 6.93 -18.47 6.85
CA THR A 167 5.99 -17.35 6.77
C THR A 167 5.76 -16.74 8.15
N SER A 168 5.83 -15.41 8.24
CA SER A 168 5.54 -14.66 9.46
C SER A 168 4.05 -14.65 9.82
N ALA A 169 3.74 -14.20 11.04
CA ALA A 169 2.39 -13.71 11.33
C ALA A 169 2.04 -12.54 10.40
N ALA A 170 0.75 -12.43 10.03
CA ALA A 170 0.28 -11.33 9.21
C ALA A 170 0.28 -10.00 9.97
N ARG A 171 0.58 -8.92 9.26
CA ARG A 171 0.40 -7.53 9.74
C ARG A 171 -0.51 -6.81 8.75
N PHE A 172 -1.23 -5.80 9.22
CA PHE A 172 -2.20 -5.10 8.37
C PHE A 172 -2.00 -3.59 8.42
N SER A 173 -2.36 -2.93 7.31
CA SER A 173 -2.58 -1.49 7.22
C SER A 173 -4.04 -1.23 6.87
N THR A 174 -4.63 -0.25 7.53
CA THR A 174 -6.00 0.18 7.28
C THR A 174 -5.98 1.33 6.29
N LEU A 175 -6.61 1.11 5.14
CA LEU A 175 -6.92 2.13 4.16
C LEU A 175 -8.24 2.80 4.55
N THR A 176 -8.24 4.12 4.71
CA THR A 176 -9.45 4.89 5.03
C THR A 176 -9.71 5.91 3.93
N ASN A 177 -10.91 5.86 3.35
CA ASN A 177 -11.41 6.89 2.47
C ASN A 177 -11.89 8.06 3.33
N THR A 178 -11.09 9.12 3.44
CA THR A 178 -11.43 10.32 4.22
C THR A 178 -12.13 11.40 3.39
N GLY A 179 -12.43 11.11 2.12
CA GLY A 179 -13.19 12.00 1.26
C GLY A 179 -14.70 11.82 1.37
N ASN A 180 -15.41 12.58 0.54
CA ASN A 180 -16.87 12.61 0.46
C ASN A 180 -17.44 11.81 -0.74
N ALA A 181 -16.57 11.24 -1.58
CA ALA A 181 -16.92 10.39 -2.72
C ALA A 181 -16.38 8.97 -2.53
N ALA A 182 -16.93 8.00 -3.25
CA ALA A 182 -16.47 6.61 -3.21
C ALA A 182 -15.08 6.46 -3.83
N LEU A 183 -14.17 5.80 -3.10
CA LEU A 183 -12.83 5.45 -3.57
C LEU A 183 -12.91 4.12 -4.32
N THR A 184 -12.67 4.14 -5.63
CA THR A 184 -12.61 2.94 -6.46
C THR A 184 -11.17 2.46 -6.57
N ILE A 185 -10.91 1.24 -6.11
CA ILE A 185 -9.62 0.57 -6.17
C ILE A 185 -9.57 -0.26 -7.46
N ASN A 186 -8.68 0.14 -8.38
CA ASN A 186 -8.48 -0.52 -9.66
C ASN A 186 -7.57 -1.73 -9.53
N THR A 187 -6.44 -1.59 -8.85
CA THR A 187 -5.45 -2.67 -8.71
C THR A 187 -4.77 -2.66 -7.35
N LEU A 188 -4.53 -3.86 -6.82
CA LEU A 188 -3.70 -4.12 -5.65
C LEU A 188 -2.54 -5.01 -6.08
N GLN A 189 -1.31 -4.50 -5.95
CA GLN A 189 -0.09 -5.24 -6.25
C GLN A 189 0.81 -5.29 -5.04
N ILE A 190 1.59 -6.37 -4.92
CA ILE A 190 2.59 -6.56 -3.87
C ILE A 190 3.87 -7.11 -4.49
N SER A 191 5.02 -6.68 -3.96
CA SER A 191 6.34 -7.04 -4.47
C SER A 191 7.27 -7.58 -3.38
N GLY A 192 8.35 -8.23 -3.81
CA GLY A 192 9.39 -8.80 -2.94
C GLY A 192 8.98 -10.11 -2.30
N ASP A 193 9.51 -10.37 -1.10
CA ASP A 193 9.30 -11.60 -0.33
C ASP A 193 7.98 -11.54 0.50
N PHE A 194 6.99 -10.81 0.01
CA PHE A 194 5.74 -10.51 0.71
C PHE A 194 4.54 -10.97 -0.11
N ALA A 195 3.48 -11.41 0.55
CA ALA A 195 2.22 -11.77 -0.11
C ALA A 195 1.01 -11.27 0.68
N PHE A 196 -0.11 -11.08 -0.02
CA PHE A 196 -1.38 -10.74 0.64
C PHE A 196 -1.85 -11.92 1.49
N ALA A 197 -2.01 -11.68 2.79
CA ALA A 197 -2.70 -12.59 3.70
C ALA A 197 -4.23 -12.37 3.67
N GLY A 198 -4.67 -11.23 3.13
CA GLY A 198 -6.07 -10.90 2.88
C GLY A 198 -6.23 -9.42 2.55
N THR A 199 -7.20 -9.07 1.70
CA THR A 199 -7.45 -7.67 1.28
C THR A 199 -8.76 -7.11 1.83
N GLY A 200 -9.43 -7.85 2.73
CA GLY A 200 -10.72 -7.45 3.29
C GLY A 200 -11.74 -7.04 2.20
N ASN A 201 -12.39 -5.89 2.42
CA ASN A 201 -13.27 -5.21 1.47
C ASN A 201 -12.54 -4.18 0.58
N CYS A 202 -11.20 -4.23 0.48
CA CYS A 202 -10.43 -3.35 -0.41
C CYS A 202 -10.50 -3.78 -1.89
N SER A 203 -11.30 -4.79 -2.26
CA SER A 203 -11.52 -5.18 -3.64
C SER A 203 -12.78 -4.50 -4.18
N GLY A 204 -12.62 -3.44 -4.96
CA GLY A 204 -13.72 -2.69 -5.56
C GLY A 204 -13.80 -1.25 -5.04
N SER A 205 -14.83 -0.93 -4.26
CA SER A 205 -15.08 0.46 -3.83
C SER A 205 -15.17 0.59 -2.30
N VAL A 206 -14.48 1.59 -1.75
CA VAL A 206 -14.59 2.00 -0.34
C VAL A 206 -15.43 3.27 -0.29
N ALA A 207 -16.60 3.18 0.35
CA ALA A 207 -17.52 4.32 0.48
C ALA A 207 -16.87 5.51 1.21
N ALA A 208 -17.41 6.71 1.02
CA ALA A 208 -16.99 7.90 1.75
C ALA A 208 -17.02 7.67 3.27
N GLY A 209 -15.94 8.01 3.97
CA GLY A 209 -15.77 7.80 5.41
C GLY A 209 -15.55 6.34 5.84
N ALA A 210 -15.60 5.36 4.92
CA ALA A 210 -15.39 3.96 5.21
C ALA A 210 -13.90 3.58 5.15
N SER A 211 -13.58 2.40 5.67
CA SER A 211 -12.24 1.84 5.65
C SER A 211 -12.24 0.36 5.25
N CYS A 212 -11.05 -0.10 4.88
CA CYS A 212 -10.78 -1.50 4.58
C CYS A 212 -9.36 -1.87 5.06
N SER A 213 -9.11 -3.16 5.30
CA SER A 213 -7.82 -3.65 5.82
C SER A 213 -7.06 -4.46 4.77
N ILE A 214 -5.77 -4.15 4.62
CA ILE A 214 -4.84 -4.87 3.76
C ILE A 214 -3.86 -5.62 4.65
N SER A 215 -3.98 -6.94 4.68
CA SER A 215 -3.13 -7.83 5.47
C SER A 215 -2.04 -8.45 4.59
N VAL A 216 -0.82 -8.45 5.09
CA VAL A 216 0.39 -8.90 4.41
C VAL A 216 1.16 -9.88 5.29
N ASN A 217 1.74 -10.92 4.70
CA ASN A 217 2.70 -11.81 5.33
C ASN A 217 4.09 -11.65 4.68
N PHE A 218 5.12 -12.10 5.38
CA PHE A 218 6.51 -12.05 4.94
C PHE A 218 7.13 -13.46 4.97
N THR A 219 7.72 -13.90 3.86
CA THR A 219 8.41 -15.20 3.74
C THR A 219 9.78 -14.98 3.10
N PRO A 220 10.83 -14.68 3.87
CA PRO A 220 12.14 -14.39 3.32
C PRO A 220 12.73 -15.60 2.58
N THR A 221 13.26 -15.37 1.39
CA THR A 221 13.92 -16.38 0.54
C THR A 221 15.43 -16.47 0.78
N THR A 222 16.03 -15.40 1.32
CA THR A 222 17.45 -15.34 1.70
C THR A 222 17.62 -14.61 3.03
N THR A 223 18.79 -14.76 3.65
CA THR A 223 19.15 -13.95 4.81
C THR A 223 19.36 -12.47 4.45
N GLY A 224 19.25 -11.60 5.45
CA GLY A 224 19.41 -10.14 5.31
C GLY A 224 18.09 -9.39 5.12
N THR A 225 18.19 -8.06 5.06
CA THR A 225 17.03 -7.18 4.90
C THR A 225 16.35 -7.40 3.55
N ARG A 226 15.04 -7.59 3.57
CA ARG A 226 14.15 -7.72 2.42
C ARG A 226 13.18 -6.55 2.43
N THR A 227 13.01 -5.91 1.28
CA THR A 227 12.09 -4.80 1.08
C THR A 227 11.06 -5.14 0.02
N GLY A 228 9.91 -4.50 0.10
CA GLY A 228 8.80 -4.66 -0.83
C GLY A 228 7.84 -3.49 -0.71
N THR A 229 6.80 -3.49 -1.53
CA THR A 229 5.79 -2.43 -1.49
C THR A 229 4.44 -3.02 -1.86
N VAL A 230 3.40 -2.63 -1.13
CA VAL A 230 2.02 -2.73 -1.63
C VAL A 230 1.71 -1.47 -2.42
N THR A 231 1.27 -1.61 -3.67
CA THR A 231 0.82 -0.51 -4.52
C THR A 231 -0.68 -0.63 -4.74
N ILE A 232 -1.40 0.43 -4.40
CA ILE A 232 -2.85 0.56 -4.56
C ILE A 232 -3.08 1.63 -5.63
N THR A 233 -3.60 1.23 -6.78
CA THR A 233 -4.07 2.18 -7.80
C THR A 233 -5.57 2.35 -7.63
N ASP A 234 -6.00 3.60 -7.52
CA ASP A 234 -7.36 4.02 -7.24
C ASP A 234 -7.67 5.35 -7.95
N ASN A 235 -8.89 5.85 -7.77
CA ASN A 235 -9.34 7.13 -8.35
C ASN A 235 -9.04 8.35 -7.45
N ALA A 236 -8.19 8.23 -6.43
CA ALA A 236 -7.78 9.38 -5.62
C ALA A 236 -6.74 10.26 -6.36
N SER A 237 -6.61 11.53 -5.98
CA SER A 237 -5.71 12.49 -6.64
C SER A 237 -4.24 12.20 -6.40
N ASN A 238 -3.94 11.54 -5.28
CA ASN A 238 -2.61 11.12 -4.90
C ASN A 238 -2.30 9.66 -5.30
N SER A 239 -3.13 9.04 -6.15
CA SER A 239 -2.89 7.68 -6.62
C SER A 239 -1.60 7.59 -7.45
N PRO A 240 -0.81 6.50 -7.34
CA PRO A 240 -1.04 5.33 -6.50
C PRO A 240 -0.63 5.55 -5.03
N GLN A 241 -1.34 4.88 -4.13
CA GLN A 241 -0.95 4.80 -2.72
C GLN A 241 0.04 3.65 -2.52
N THR A 242 1.00 3.85 -1.63
CA THR A 242 2.04 2.84 -1.37
C THR A 242 2.19 2.56 0.11
N ILE A 243 2.30 1.28 0.48
CA ILE A 243 2.69 0.82 1.81
C ILE A 243 4.08 0.18 1.70
N PRO A 244 5.16 0.84 2.16
CA PRO A 244 6.49 0.25 2.21
C PRO A 244 6.51 -0.96 3.17
N LEU A 245 7.18 -2.03 2.75
CA LEU A 245 7.32 -3.27 3.50
C LEU A 245 8.80 -3.54 3.80
N THR A 246 9.09 -3.94 5.04
CA THR A 246 10.45 -4.33 5.47
C THR A 246 10.44 -5.58 6.33
N GLY A 247 11.45 -6.42 6.21
CA GLY A 247 11.68 -7.58 7.07
C GLY A 247 13.14 -8.02 6.95
N SER A 248 13.59 -8.92 7.81
CA SER A 248 14.93 -9.50 7.71
C SER A 248 14.86 -11.01 7.75
N GLY A 249 15.41 -11.65 6.72
CA GLY A 249 15.64 -13.08 6.72
C GLY A 249 16.77 -13.43 7.67
N VAL A 250 16.54 -14.35 8.60
CA VAL A 250 17.58 -14.88 9.48
C VAL A 250 17.76 -16.37 9.22
N SER A 251 18.99 -16.86 9.38
CA SER A 251 19.24 -18.30 9.40
C SER A 251 18.44 -18.94 10.54
N SER A 252 18.02 -20.19 10.37
CA SER A 252 17.42 -20.94 11.47
C SER A 252 18.45 -21.06 12.59
N SER A 253 18.23 -20.41 13.73
CA SER A 253 19.13 -20.44 14.88
C SER A 253 19.01 -21.73 15.71
N GLY A 254 18.49 -22.81 15.14
CA GLY A 254 18.38 -24.08 15.84
C GLY A 254 19.76 -24.74 15.93
N SER A 255 20.22 -25.05 17.14
CA SER A 255 21.42 -25.85 17.36
C SER A 255 21.09 -27.31 17.07
N THR A 256 21.89 -27.98 16.25
CA THR A 256 21.85 -29.43 16.08
C THR A 256 22.81 -30.07 17.10
N THR A 257 22.24 -30.75 18.09
CA THR A 257 23.00 -31.40 19.18
C THR A 257 22.40 -32.76 19.48
N LEU A 258 23.23 -33.80 19.49
CA LEU A 258 22.83 -35.15 19.90
C LEU A 258 23.46 -35.50 21.25
N SER A 259 22.70 -36.21 22.06
CA SER A 259 23.20 -36.92 23.24
C SER A 259 23.16 -38.43 22.95
N VAL A 260 24.30 -39.10 23.09
CA VAL A 260 24.44 -40.54 22.84
C VAL A 260 24.86 -41.22 24.14
N SER A 261 24.03 -42.15 24.62
CA SER A 261 24.26 -42.83 25.90
C SER A 261 23.87 -44.31 25.85
N PRO A 262 24.72 -45.22 26.38
CA PRO A 262 26.03 -44.96 26.98
C PRO A 262 27.14 -44.71 25.93
N ALA A 263 28.21 -44.02 26.32
CA ALA A 263 29.37 -43.73 25.44
C ALA A 263 30.29 -44.94 25.19
N SER A 264 30.06 -46.06 25.88
CA SER A 264 30.72 -47.33 25.59
C SER A 264 29.84 -48.53 25.92
N LEU A 265 30.04 -49.63 25.20
CA LEU A 265 29.43 -50.92 25.47
C LEU A 265 30.52 -51.98 25.65
N SER A 266 30.40 -52.77 26.72
CA SER A 266 31.22 -53.98 26.93
C SER A 266 30.34 -55.21 26.93
N PHE A 267 30.65 -56.18 26.07
CA PHE A 267 29.89 -57.42 25.90
C PHE A 267 30.44 -58.59 26.75
N GLY A 268 31.48 -58.33 27.54
CA GLY A 268 32.10 -59.36 28.38
C GLY A 268 32.69 -60.50 27.55
N ARG A 269 32.58 -61.73 28.05
CA ARG A 269 33.08 -62.94 27.37
C ARG A 269 31.96 -63.60 26.60
N VAL A 270 32.20 -63.85 25.31
CA VAL A 270 31.27 -64.57 24.42
C VAL A 270 32.03 -65.71 23.77
N LYS A 271 31.40 -66.87 23.64
CA LYS A 271 32.03 -68.04 23.02
C LYS A 271 32.27 -67.76 21.54
N VAL A 272 33.43 -68.15 21.01
CA VAL A 272 33.72 -67.99 19.57
C VAL A 272 32.62 -68.66 18.73
N GLY A 273 32.16 -67.94 17.69
CA GLY A 273 31.07 -68.34 16.80
C GLY A 273 29.66 -68.17 17.36
N HIS A 274 29.49 -67.54 18.53
CA HIS A 274 28.16 -67.25 19.12
C HIS A 274 27.90 -65.75 19.16
N VAL A 275 26.64 -65.35 19.03
CA VAL A 275 26.22 -63.94 19.11
C VAL A 275 25.86 -63.60 20.56
N SER A 276 26.30 -62.45 21.04
CA SER A 276 25.95 -61.94 22.37
C SER A 276 24.47 -61.56 22.49
N ALA A 277 23.98 -61.38 23.72
CA ALA A 277 22.77 -60.57 23.92
C ALA A 277 22.98 -59.16 23.37
N SER A 278 21.92 -58.55 22.82
CA SER A 278 21.95 -57.17 22.36
C SER A 278 22.10 -56.20 23.52
N LYS A 279 22.88 -55.13 23.32
CA LYS A 279 22.94 -53.97 24.21
C LYS A 279 22.54 -52.72 23.44
N THR A 280 21.77 -51.86 24.08
CA THR A 280 21.16 -50.68 23.45
C THR A 280 21.96 -49.41 23.75
N VAL A 281 22.14 -48.58 22.72
CA VAL A 281 22.54 -47.17 22.80
C VAL A 281 21.34 -46.31 22.43
N THR A 282 21.04 -45.32 23.24
CA THR A 282 20.00 -44.33 22.96
C THR A 282 20.64 -43.06 22.40
N VAL A 283 20.11 -42.60 21.28
CA VAL A 283 20.47 -41.32 20.65
C VAL A 283 19.27 -40.38 20.81
N THR A 284 19.48 -39.23 21.43
CA THR A 284 18.44 -38.23 21.65
C THR A 284 18.86 -36.90 21.05
N ASN A 285 17.97 -36.26 20.30
CA ASN A 285 18.18 -34.88 19.86
C ASN A 285 17.86 -33.92 21.00
N THR A 286 18.92 -33.38 21.61
CA THR A 286 18.86 -32.40 22.71
C THR A 286 19.02 -30.96 22.23
N GLY A 287 19.16 -30.76 20.92
CA GLY A 287 19.24 -29.46 20.29
C GLY A 287 17.87 -28.78 20.13
N SER A 288 17.86 -27.69 19.38
CA SER A 288 16.66 -26.89 19.05
C SER A 288 16.30 -26.91 17.56
N ALA A 289 17.04 -27.67 16.74
CA ALA A 289 16.71 -28.00 15.35
C ALA A 289 16.59 -29.51 15.15
N ILE A 290 15.88 -29.91 14.09
CA ILE A 290 15.88 -31.29 13.60
C ILE A 290 17.31 -31.68 13.22
N VAL A 291 17.76 -32.85 13.69
CA VAL A 291 19.04 -33.44 13.28
C VAL A 291 18.80 -34.40 12.13
N SER A 292 19.59 -34.33 11.06
CA SER A 292 19.58 -35.33 9.99
C SER A 292 20.58 -36.44 10.32
N ILE A 293 20.15 -37.70 10.15
CA ILE A 293 20.99 -38.89 10.36
C ILE A 293 21.37 -39.43 8.99
N GLY A 294 22.66 -39.35 8.66
CA GLY A 294 23.25 -39.84 7.43
C GLY A 294 23.51 -41.35 7.43
N GLY A 295 23.63 -41.97 8.61
CA GLY A 295 23.74 -43.42 8.74
C GLY A 295 24.26 -43.88 10.10
N VAL A 296 24.02 -45.15 10.40
CA VAL A 296 24.54 -45.85 11.58
C VAL A 296 25.38 -47.02 11.10
N ALA A 297 26.57 -47.20 11.66
CA ALA A 297 27.47 -48.28 11.28
C ALA A 297 28.30 -48.75 12.48
N THR A 298 28.73 -50.01 12.45
CA THR A 298 29.68 -50.58 13.42
C THR A 298 30.93 -51.10 12.72
N SER A 299 32.05 -51.13 13.42
CA SER A 299 33.31 -51.71 12.94
C SER A 299 33.70 -52.97 13.71
N GLY A 300 34.52 -53.82 13.09
CA GLY A 300 35.04 -55.04 13.72
C GLY A 300 34.03 -56.17 13.78
N GLN A 301 34.03 -56.91 14.88
CA GLN A 301 33.20 -58.11 15.08
C GLN A 301 31.85 -57.76 15.76
N PHE A 302 31.32 -56.60 15.45
CA PHE A 302 30.07 -56.06 15.98
C PHE A 302 29.06 -55.85 14.86
N ALA A 303 27.78 -55.95 15.18
CA ALA A 303 26.68 -55.68 14.25
C ALA A 303 25.60 -54.86 14.95
N GLU A 304 24.87 -54.04 14.19
CA GLU A 304 23.81 -53.18 14.73
C GLU A 304 22.49 -53.34 13.97
N THR A 305 21.40 -53.13 14.70
CA THR A 305 20.08 -52.80 14.14
C THR A 305 19.55 -51.58 14.87
N ASN A 306 18.83 -50.69 14.18
CA ASN A 306 18.34 -49.47 14.80
C ASN A 306 16.98 -49.05 14.24
N ASN A 307 16.34 -48.13 14.95
CA ASN A 307 15.13 -47.43 14.49
C ASN A 307 15.38 -45.93 14.25
N CYS A 308 16.64 -45.55 14.05
CA CYS A 308 17.00 -44.18 13.71
C CYS A 308 16.62 -43.94 12.25
N GLY A 309 15.53 -43.21 12.01
CA GLY A 309 15.17 -42.74 10.67
C GLY A 309 16.20 -41.75 10.10
N SER A 310 15.92 -41.19 8.93
CA SER A 310 16.82 -40.20 8.28
C SER A 310 16.90 -38.85 9.02
N SER A 311 16.07 -38.63 10.04
CA SER A 311 16.08 -37.43 10.86
C SER A 311 15.49 -37.68 12.25
N LEU A 312 15.89 -36.88 13.22
CA LEU A 312 15.43 -36.91 14.59
C LEU A 312 14.89 -35.53 14.99
N ALA A 313 13.59 -35.44 15.28
CA ALA A 313 12.94 -34.20 15.73
C ALA A 313 13.48 -33.76 17.10
N VAL A 314 13.29 -32.48 17.45
CA VAL A 314 13.72 -31.94 18.75
C VAL A 314 13.06 -32.71 19.89
N GLY A 315 13.87 -33.18 20.85
CA GLY A 315 13.42 -34.00 21.99
C GLY A 315 13.10 -35.45 21.66
N ALA A 316 13.10 -35.84 20.38
CA ALA A 316 12.90 -37.23 19.99
C ALA A 316 14.19 -38.05 20.21
N GLY A 317 14.02 -39.37 20.37
CA GLY A 317 15.12 -40.32 20.49
C GLY A 317 14.91 -41.57 19.64
N CYS A 318 16.02 -42.23 19.31
CA CYS A 318 16.05 -43.54 18.68
C CYS A 318 17.00 -44.47 19.44
N ALA A 319 16.85 -45.76 19.21
CA ALA A 319 17.61 -46.83 19.85
C ALA A 319 18.42 -47.60 18.80
N ILE A 320 19.68 -47.81 19.10
CA ILE A 320 20.62 -48.64 18.33
C ILE A 320 20.95 -49.86 19.17
N ASN A 321 20.62 -51.05 18.67
CA ASN A 321 20.85 -52.34 19.30
C ASN A 321 22.11 -52.98 18.70
N VAL A 322 23.15 -53.13 19.52
CA VAL A 322 24.45 -53.66 19.09
C VAL A 322 24.65 -55.07 19.66
N THR A 323 25.18 -55.97 18.83
CA THR A 323 25.59 -57.33 19.22
C THR A 323 27.07 -57.56 18.91
N PHE A 324 27.69 -58.48 19.63
CA PHE A 324 29.08 -58.91 19.43
C PHE A 324 29.11 -60.37 18.97
N HIS A 325 29.82 -60.65 17.87
CA HIS A 325 29.96 -61.98 17.30
C HIS A 325 31.46 -62.32 17.12
N PRO A 326 32.14 -62.84 18.16
CA PRO A 326 33.55 -63.18 18.07
C PRO A 326 33.82 -64.33 17.09
N THR A 327 34.74 -64.15 16.15
CA THR A 327 35.26 -65.18 15.23
C THR A 327 36.62 -65.73 15.67
N SER A 328 37.25 -65.10 16.67
CA SER A 328 38.52 -65.52 17.25
C SER A 328 38.54 -65.30 18.76
N SER A 329 39.38 -66.04 19.48
CA SER A 329 39.61 -65.80 20.90
C SER A 329 40.37 -64.49 21.13
N GLY A 330 40.27 -63.93 22.35
CA GLY A 330 40.94 -62.67 22.73
C GLY A 330 40.03 -61.44 22.71
N THR A 331 40.58 -60.31 23.14
CA THR A 331 39.84 -59.04 23.22
C THR A 331 39.68 -58.44 21.83
N GLN A 332 38.44 -58.10 21.48
CA GLN A 332 38.06 -57.41 20.26
C GLN A 332 37.55 -56.02 20.62
N THR A 333 37.89 -55.05 19.77
CA THR A 333 37.45 -53.66 19.90
C THR A 333 36.79 -53.21 18.62
N GLY A 334 35.89 -52.24 18.72
CA GLY A 334 35.18 -51.66 17.60
C GLY A 334 34.55 -50.33 17.99
N THR A 335 33.89 -49.70 17.03
CA THR A 335 33.22 -48.41 17.22
C THR A 335 31.86 -48.47 16.56
N LEU A 336 30.83 -47.99 17.27
CA LEU A 336 29.55 -47.61 16.68
C LEU A 336 29.66 -46.14 16.26
N THR A 337 29.38 -45.83 15.00
CA THR A 337 29.47 -44.50 14.40
C THR A 337 28.08 -44.08 13.91
N ILE A 338 27.64 -42.90 14.33
CA ILE A 338 26.43 -42.24 13.85
C ILE A 338 26.88 -41.03 13.04
N SER A 339 26.66 -41.05 11.72
CA SER A 339 26.92 -39.90 10.87
C SER A 339 25.69 -39.00 10.87
N ASP A 340 25.85 -37.73 11.21
CA ASP A 340 24.75 -36.76 11.31
C ASP A 340 25.21 -35.32 11.04
N ASN A 341 24.31 -34.35 11.14
CA ASN A 341 24.63 -32.92 11.01
C ASN A 341 24.67 -32.15 12.35
N ALA A 342 24.72 -32.87 13.48
CA ALA A 342 24.89 -32.26 14.78
C ALA A 342 26.35 -31.88 15.05
N SER A 343 26.53 -30.97 15.99
CA SER A 343 27.85 -30.63 16.54
C SER A 343 28.58 -31.89 17.03
N GLY A 344 29.86 -32.04 16.64
CA GLY A 344 30.67 -33.20 17.00
C GLY A 344 30.44 -34.45 16.14
N SER A 345 29.70 -34.35 15.04
CA SER A 345 29.53 -35.46 14.09
C SER A 345 30.87 -35.94 13.46
N PRO A 346 31.06 -37.25 13.27
CA PRO A 346 30.13 -38.32 13.66
C PRO A 346 30.18 -38.60 15.16
N GLN A 347 29.04 -38.95 15.75
CA GLN A 347 29.00 -39.43 17.13
C GLN A 347 29.56 -40.85 17.21
N THR A 348 30.36 -41.15 18.23
CA THR A 348 30.99 -42.47 18.39
C THR A 348 30.76 -43.09 19.75
N VAL A 349 30.50 -44.40 19.79
CA VAL A 349 30.44 -45.22 21.00
C VAL A 349 31.48 -46.33 20.92
N SER A 350 32.32 -46.46 21.94
CA SER A 350 33.37 -47.48 22.00
C SER A 350 32.81 -48.86 22.32
N LEU A 351 33.18 -49.88 21.55
CA LEU A 351 32.70 -51.26 21.70
C LEU A 351 33.84 -52.19 22.11
N THR A 352 33.61 -53.05 23.11
CA THR A 352 34.59 -54.05 23.56
C THR A 352 33.92 -55.39 23.85
N GLY A 353 34.62 -56.49 23.55
CA GLY A 353 34.18 -57.85 23.88
C GLY A 353 35.37 -58.81 23.87
N ARG A 354 35.24 -60.00 24.47
CA ARG A 354 36.28 -61.03 24.47
C ARG A 354 35.75 -62.37 23.98
N GLY A 355 36.35 -62.91 22.92
CA GLY A 355 36.14 -64.28 22.47
C GLY A 355 36.84 -65.28 23.40
N HIS A 356 36.17 -66.38 23.74
CA HIS A 356 36.75 -67.53 24.46
C HIS A 356 36.24 -68.85 23.91
#